data_AF-A0A077ZGK9-F1
#
_entry.id   AF-A0A077ZGK9-F1
#
_cell.length_a   1.000
_cell.length_b   1.000
_cell.length_c   1.000
_cell.angle_alpha   90.00
_cell.angle_beta   90.00
_cell.angle_gamma   90.00
#
_symmetry.space_group_name_H-M   'P 1'
#
loop_
_entity.id
_entity.type
_entity.pdbx_description
1 polymer ?
#
loop_
_entity_poly.entity_id
_entity_poly.type
_entity_poly.pdbx_seq_one_letter_code
_entity_poly.pdbx_strand_id
1 'polypeptide(L)'
;MTAQEKAPAQSVQVFGRKVLIYRFKKTATAVAYCKNGRGLIKVNGRPLDMLEPAILRYKLQEPLLILGKDRFAEVDIRIRVRGGGKVAQIYAIRQALAKAIVAYYQKYVDEASKKELKDLLIAYDRSLLVADPRRCEPKKFGGPGARARYQKSYR
;
A
#
# COMPACT_ATOMS: atom_id res chain seq x y z
N MET A 1 8.68 -41.24 -16.71
CA MET A 1 8.93 -39.83 -16.33
C MET A 1 7.70 -39.31 -15.61
N THR A 2 7.62 -39.50 -14.30
CA THR A 2 6.53 -38.95 -13.50
C THR A 2 6.76 -37.44 -13.41
N ALA A 3 5.89 -36.63 -14.01
CA ALA A 3 5.92 -35.20 -13.79
C ALA A 3 5.82 -34.98 -12.28
N GLN A 4 6.87 -34.42 -11.66
CA GLN A 4 6.75 -34.01 -10.27
C GLN A 4 5.64 -32.97 -10.20
N GLU A 5 4.53 -33.37 -9.60
CA GLU A 5 3.40 -32.50 -9.33
C GLU A 5 3.90 -31.39 -8.41
N LYS A 6 4.22 -30.23 -8.99
CA LYS A 6 4.65 -29.07 -8.22
C LYS A 6 3.47 -28.63 -7.37
N ALA A 7 3.61 -28.72 -6.05
CA ALA A 7 2.66 -28.13 -5.12
C ALA A 7 2.31 -26.70 -5.55
N PRO A 8 1.03 -26.28 -5.47
CA PRO A 8 0.61 -24.98 -5.92
C PRO A 8 1.40 -23.90 -5.18
N ALA A 9 2.01 -22.99 -5.96
CA ALA A 9 2.78 -21.90 -5.38
C ALA A 9 1.87 -20.99 -4.54
N GLN A 10 2.02 -21.05 -3.22
CA GLN A 10 1.31 -20.18 -2.29
C GLN A 10 1.69 -18.72 -2.58
N SER A 11 0.76 -17.98 -3.17
CA SER A 11 0.95 -16.60 -3.61
C SER A 11 -0.32 -15.78 -3.44
N VAL A 12 -0.18 -14.57 -2.91
CA VAL A 12 -1.26 -13.60 -2.73
C VAL A 12 -0.92 -12.33 -3.50
N GLN A 13 -1.84 -11.91 -4.37
CA GLN A 13 -1.77 -10.59 -4.99
C GLN A 13 -2.65 -9.64 -4.19
N VAL A 14 -2.08 -8.52 -3.75
CA VAL A 14 -2.81 -7.50 -3.02
C VAL A 14 -2.64 -6.15 -3.70
N PHE A 15 -3.76 -5.52 -4.01
CA PHE A 15 -3.79 -4.17 -4.54
C PHE A 15 -3.67 -3.16 -3.39
N GLY A 16 -2.49 -2.54 -3.25
CA GLY A 16 -2.29 -1.36 -2.43
C GLY A 16 -2.83 -0.11 -3.12
N ARG A 17 -4.16 0.06 -3.14
CA ARG A 17 -4.72 1.36 -3.52
C ARG A 17 -4.57 2.36 -2.35
N LYS A 18 -3.65 3.32 -2.57
CA LYS A 18 -3.70 4.76 -2.21
C LYS A 18 -3.41 5.21 -0.76
N VAL A 19 -2.44 6.15 -0.66
CA VAL A 19 -2.31 7.18 0.40
C VAL A 19 -2.00 8.56 -0.23
N LEU A 20 -2.35 9.64 0.49
CA LEU A 20 -2.07 11.05 0.18
C LEU A 20 -1.53 11.79 1.42
N ILE A 21 -0.64 12.77 1.21
CA ILE A 21 -0.30 13.90 2.11
C ILE A 21 -0.42 15.23 1.32
N TYR A 22 -0.56 16.32 2.10
CA TYR A 22 -0.95 17.73 1.88
C TYR A 22 -0.66 18.43 0.52
N ARG A 23 -1.59 19.38 0.21
CA ARG A 23 -1.78 20.31 -0.92
C ARG A 23 -1.20 19.89 -2.30
N PHE A 24 -2.12 19.65 -3.25
CA PHE A 24 -2.01 18.93 -4.54
C PHE A 24 -1.95 17.40 -4.40
N LYS A 25 -3.13 16.76 -4.38
CA LYS A 25 -3.30 15.32 -4.21
C LYS A 25 -2.68 14.54 -5.39
N LYS A 26 -1.52 13.90 -5.17
CA LYS A 26 -0.86 13.04 -6.17
C LYS A 26 -1.31 11.58 -6.05
N THR A 27 -1.84 11.00 -7.13
CA THR A 27 -2.32 9.60 -7.16
C THR A 27 -1.17 8.62 -7.42
N ALA A 28 -0.61 8.04 -6.36
CA ALA A 28 0.29 6.89 -6.47
C ALA A 28 -0.48 5.58 -6.21
N THR A 29 -0.18 4.55 -7.01
CA THR A 29 -0.71 3.20 -6.87
C THR A 29 0.43 2.23 -6.62
N ALA A 30 0.27 1.35 -5.64
CA ALA A 30 1.23 0.29 -5.34
C ALA A 30 0.52 -1.06 -5.40
N VAL A 31 1.14 -2.06 -6.00
CA VAL A 31 0.61 -3.42 -6.07
C VAL A 31 1.65 -4.35 -5.48
N ALA A 32 1.29 -5.07 -4.43
CA ALA A 32 2.18 -6.00 -3.76
C ALA A 32 1.83 -7.44 -4.16
N TYR A 33 2.84 -8.17 -4.59
CA TYR A 33 2.82 -9.60 -4.82
C TYR A 33 3.56 -10.25 -3.68
N CYS A 34 2.82 -11.03 -2.90
CA CYS A 34 3.29 -11.73 -1.72
C CYS A 34 3.40 -13.21 -2.07
N LYS A 35 4.54 -13.84 -1.77
CA LYS A 35 4.73 -15.28 -1.97
C LYS A 35 5.55 -15.84 -0.82
N ASN A 36 5.44 -17.14 -0.56
CA ASN A 36 6.34 -17.80 0.37
C ASN A 36 7.79 -17.65 -0.11
N GLY A 37 8.69 -17.41 0.82
CA GLY A 37 10.06 -17.02 0.51
C GLY A 37 10.96 -16.90 1.73
N ARG A 38 11.99 -16.07 1.60
CA ARG A 38 13.07 -15.88 2.60
C ARG A 38 13.09 -14.46 3.17
N GLY A 39 12.03 -13.67 2.99
CA GLY A 39 11.99 -12.28 3.46
C GLY A 39 12.51 -11.25 2.45
N LEU A 40 12.56 -11.56 1.15
CA LEU A 40 13.03 -10.61 0.15
C LEU A 40 11.96 -9.60 -0.22
N ILE A 41 12.18 -8.34 0.13
CA ILE A 41 11.29 -7.23 -0.24
C ILE A 41 11.91 -6.35 -1.32
N LYS A 42 11.25 -6.27 -2.48
CA LYS A 42 11.69 -5.46 -3.63
C LYS A 42 10.58 -4.54 -4.13
N VAL A 43 10.91 -3.30 -4.44
CA VAL A 43 10.04 -2.29 -5.05
C VAL A 43 10.56 -1.93 -6.43
N ASN A 44 9.78 -2.16 -7.48
CA ASN A 44 10.19 -1.96 -8.88
C ASN A 44 11.58 -2.56 -9.19
N GLY A 45 11.88 -3.72 -8.61
CA GLY A 45 13.16 -4.43 -8.77
C GLY A 45 14.27 -4.01 -7.81
N ARG A 46 14.13 -2.90 -7.09
CA ARG A 46 15.13 -2.39 -6.12
C ARG A 46 14.78 -2.81 -4.69
N PRO A 47 15.75 -3.08 -3.80
CA PRO A 47 15.48 -3.33 -2.38
C PRO A 47 14.94 -2.06 -1.69
N LEU A 48 14.23 -2.24 -0.57
CA LEU A 48 13.62 -1.13 0.19
C LEU A 48 14.62 -0.04 0.58
N ASP A 49 15.85 -0.43 0.92
CA ASP A 49 16.88 0.49 1.41
C ASP A 49 17.42 1.42 0.31
N MET A 50 17.27 1.07 -0.97
CA MET A 50 17.73 1.91 -2.09
C MET A 50 16.69 2.93 -2.57
N LEU A 51 15.52 3.02 -1.92
CA LEU A 51 14.46 3.93 -2.36
C LEU A 51 14.78 5.39 -1.99
N GLU A 52 14.33 6.32 -2.82
CA GLU A 52 14.49 7.76 -2.58
C GLU A 52 13.14 8.41 -2.27
N PRO A 53 13.08 9.45 -1.42
CA PRO A 53 14.17 10.07 -0.64
C PRO A 53 14.55 9.28 0.63
N ALA A 54 15.82 9.38 1.05
CA ALA A 54 16.37 8.67 2.20
C ALA A 54 15.62 8.94 3.53
N ILE A 55 15.18 10.18 3.73
CA ILE A 55 14.44 10.64 4.93
C ILE A 55 13.16 9.82 5.15
N LEU A 56 12.51 9.39 4.06
CA LEU A 56 11.25 8.68 4.11
C LEU A 56 11.42 7.14 4.08
N ARG A 57 12.65 6.61 4.07
CA ARG A 57 12.90 5.16 4.15
C ARG A 57 12.40 4.57 5.47
N TYR A 58 12.54 5.29 6.57
CA TYR A 58 12.02 4.86 7.87
C TYR A 58 10.50 4.64 7.85
N LYS A 59 9.75 5.42 7.04
CA LYS A 59 8.30 5.21 6.85
C LYS A 59 7.98 3.89 6.16
N LEU A 60 8.87 3.36 5.32
CA LEU A 60 8.70 2.04 4.71
C LEU A 60 8.98 0.91 5.67
N GLN A 61 9.84 1.13 6.65
CA GLN A 61 10.20 0.16 7.68
C GLN A 61 9.17 0.09 8.82
N GLU A 62 8.26 1.06 8.95
CA GLU A 62 7.22 1.04 10.01
C GLU A 62 6.45 -0.29 10.08
N PRO A 63 5.89 -0.86 8.97
CA PRO A 63 5.18 -2.13 9.05
C PRO A 63 6.08 -3.30 9.45
N LEU A 64 7.37 -3.24 9.13
CA LEU A 64 8.38 -4.24 9.51
C LEU A 64 8.68 -4.19 11.00
N LEU A 65 8.81 -2.99 11.57
CA LEU A 65 9.08 -2.78 12.99
C LEU A 65 7.87 -3.16 13.86
N ILE A 66 6.66 -2.77 13.45
CA ILE A 66 5.45 -2.99 14.25
C ILE A 66 5.09 -4.47 14.35
N LEU A 67 5.18 -5.20 13.23
CA LEU A 67 4.76 -6.60 13.18
C LEU A 67 5.85 -7.58 13.64
N GLY A 68 7.09 -7.13 13.76
CA GLY A 68 8.27 -7.95 14.02
C GLY A 68 8.86 -8.54 12.73
N LYS A 69 10.20 -8.72 12.71
CA LYS A 69 10.93 -9.22 11.53
C LYS A 69 10.62 -10.69 11.23
N ASP A 70 10.27 -11.48 12.24
CA ASP A 70 10.07 -12.92 12.13
C ASP A 70 8.92 -13.24 11.16
N ARG A 71 7.84 -12.45 11.23
CA ARG A 71 6.67 -12.60 10.35
C ARG A 71 6.95 -12.31 8.87
N PHE A 72 8.05 -11.62 8.58
CA PHE A 72 8.49 -11.35 7.21
C PHE A 72 9.53 -12.34 6.71
N ALA A 73 10.22 -13.06 7.60
CA ALA A 73 11.29 -13.98 7.22
C ALA A 73 10.79 -15.11 6.29
N GLU A 74 9.51 -15.48 6.41
CA GLU A 74 8.88 -16.54 5.62
C GLU A 74 8.32 -16.08 4.27
N VAL A 75 8.38 -14.77 3.96
CA VAL A 75 7.58 -14.16 2.91
C VAL A 75 8.41 -13.23 2.02
N ASP A 76 8.41 -13.49 0.71
CA ASP A 76 8.96 -12.55 -0.28
C ASP A 76 7.86 -11.62 -0.80
N ILE A 77 8.14 -10.32 -0.84
CA ILE A 77 7.21 -9.29 -1.31
C ILE A 77 7.81 -8.51 -2.48
N ARG A 78 7.15 -8.57 -3.64
CA ARG A 78 7.47 -7.74 -4.81
C ARG A 78 6.40 -6.66 -4.98
N ILE A 79 6.81 -5.40 -4.93
CA ILE A 79 5.91 -4.25 -5.04
C ILE A 79 6.16 -3.54 -6.36
N ARG A 80 5.10 -3.29 -7.12
CA ARG A 80 5.11 -2.42 -8.29
C ARG A 80 4.43 -1.11 -7.95
N VAL A 81 5.07 0.01 -8.25
CA VAL A 81 4.54 1.34 -7.92
C VAL A 81 4.52 2.22 -9.16
N ARG A 82 3.40 2.93 -9.36
CA ARG A 82 3.19 3.83 -10.49
C ARG A 82 2.44 5.10 -10.06
N GLY A 83 2.67 6.18 -10.80
CA GLY A 83 1.99 7.46 -10.60
C GLY A 83 2.46 8.23 -9.36
N GLY A 84 1.89 9.43 -9.21
CA GLY A 84 2.19 10.35 -8.13
C GLY A 84 3.66 10.83 -8.11
N GLY A 85 4.11 11.33 -6.97
CA GLY A 85 5.52 11.69 -6.73
C GLY A 85 6.18 10.76 -5.71
N LYS A 86 7.51 10.85 -5.54
CA LYS A 86 8.30 9.96 -4.65
C LYS A 86 7.68 9.82 -3.24
N VAL A 87 7.25 10.93 -2.63
CA VAL A 87 6.58 10.93 -1.32
C VAL A 87 5.29 10.11 -1.35
N ALA A 88 4.39 10.39 -2.30
CA ALA A 88 3.12 9.66 -2.42
C ALA A 88 3.34 8.16 -2.70
N GLN A 89 4.37 7.82 -3.47
CA GLN A 89 4.77 6.45 -3.75
C GLN A 89 5.20 5.73 -2.47
N ILE A 90 5.99 6.37 -1.61
CA ILE A 90 6.41 5.80 -0.31
C ILE A 90 5.21 5.45 0.56
N TYR A 91 4.26 6.36 0.71
CA TYR A 91 3.07 6.06 1.51
C TYR A 91 2.20 4.95 0.89
N ALA A 92 2.15 4.86 -0.45
CA ALA A 92 1.47 3.75 -1.13
C ALA A 92 2.20 2.41 -0.91
N ILE A 93 3.54 2.38 -0.94
CA ILE A 93 4.34 1.18 -0.64
C ILE A 93 4.12 0.74 0.81
N ARG A 94 4.19 1.70 1.76
CA ARG A 94 3.95 1.47 3.18
C ARG A 94 2.62 0.74 3.41
N GLN A 95 1.56 1.23 2.78
CA GLN A 95 0.23 0.62 2.86
C GLN A 95 0.16 -0.75 2.15
N ALA A 96 0.83 -0.89 1.00
CA ALA A 96 0.86 -2.15 0.26
C ALA A 96 1.58 -3.26 1.04
N LEU A 97 2.65 -2.94 1.77
CA LEU A 97 3.36 -3.88 2.65
C LEU A 97 2.44 -4.39 3.76
N ALA A 98 1.81 -3.48 4.51
CA ALA A 98 0.89 -3.84 5.59
C ALA A 98 -0.25 -4.73 5.10
N LYS A 99 -0.87 -4.38 3.96
CA LYS A 99 -1.94 -5.17 3.35
C LYS A 99 -1.48 -6.53 2.82
N ALA A 100 -0.26 -6.61 2.29
CA ALA A 100 0.29 -7.85 1.74
C ALA A 100 0.40 -8.95 2.79
N ILE A 101 0.91 -8.62 3.98
CA ILE A 101 1.10 -9.57 5.08
C ILE A 101 -0.24 -9.99 5.64
N VAL A 102 -1.14 -9.04 5.91
CA VAL A 102 -2.47 -9.36 6.43
C VAL A 102 -3.24 -10.29 5.48
N ALA A 103 -3.13 -10.08 4.17
CA ALA A 103 -3.76 -10.94 3.18
C ALA A 103 -3.08 -12.31 3.05
N TYR A 104 -1.78 -12.39 3.29
CA TYR A 104 -1.03 -13.64 3.32
C TYR A 104 -1.47 -14.51 4.50
N TYR A 105 -1.45 -13.95 5.71
CA TYR A 105 -1.87 -14.64 6.93
C TYR A 105 -3.33 -15.09 6.87
N GLN A 106 -4.21 -14.26 6.28
CA GLN A 106 -5.61 -14.64 6.06
C GLN A 106 -5.77 -15.91 5.22
N LYS A 107 -4.91 -16.12 4.21
CA LYS A 107 -5.08 -17.21 3.24
C LYS A 107 -4.35 -18.48 3.63
N TYR A 108 -3.19 -18.36 4.30
CA TYR A 108 -2.27 -19.48 4.46
C TYR A 108 -1.93 -19.83 5.91
N VAL A 109 -2.23 -18.96 6.89
CA VAL A 109 -1.87 -19.20 8.29
C VAL A 109 -3.13 -19.44 9.11
N ASP A 110 -3.79 -18.39 9.57
CA ASP A 110 -4.94 -18.48 10.46
C ASP A 110 -5.69 -17.14 10.59
N GLU A 111 -6.98 -17.21 10.94
CA GLU A 111 -7.83 -16.03 11.14
C GLU A 111 -7.52 -15.25 12.41
N ALA A 112 -7.15 -15.91 13.51
CA ALA A 112 -6.82 -15.27 14.78
C ALA A 112 -5.52 -14.46 14.64
N SER A 113 -4.48 -15.07 14.05
CA SER A 113 -3.22 -14.37 13.73
C SER A 113 -3.44 -13.14 12.85
N LYS A 114 -4.37 -13.23 11.88
CA LYS A 114 -4.75 -12.09 11.05
C LYS A 114 -5.47 -10.99 11.83
N LYS A 115 -6.30 -11.34 12.82
CA LYS A 115 -6.94 -10.34 13.69
C LYS A 115 -5.89 -9.60 14.52
N GLU A 116 -4.97 -10.31 15.16
CA GLU A 116 -3.86 -9.71 15.91
C GLU A 116 -3.02 -8.74 15.05
N LEU A 117 -2.66 -9.16 13.84
CA LEU A 117 -1.94 -8.32 12.89
C LEU A 117 -2.70 -7.03 12.56
N LYS A 118 -4.00 -7.13 12.33
CA LYS A 118 -4.84 -5.97 12.05
C LYS A 118 -4.91 -5.03 13.25
N ASP A 119 -5.11 -5.58 14.44
CA ASP A 119 -5.25 -4.80 15.67
C ASP A 119 -3.95 -4.04 15.98
N LEU A 120 -2.79 -4.70 15.85
CA LEU A 120 -1.46 -4.05 15.99
C LEU A 120 -1.27 -2.91 14.98
N LEU A 121 -1.61 -3.13 13.71
CA LEU A 121 -1.46 -2.10 12.67
C LEU A 121 -2.43 -0.93 12.86
N ILE A 122 -3.67 -1.21 13.28
CA ILE A 122 -4.70 -0.19 13.51
C ILE A 122 -4.38 0.65 14.75
N ALA A 123 -3.88 0.02 15.81
CA ALA A 123 -3.48 0.69 17.05
C ALA A 123 -2.37 1.71 16.80
N TYR A 124 -1.41 1.40 15.92
CA TYR A 124 -0.37 2.35 15.53
C TYR A 124 -0.87 3.42 14.54
N ASP A 125 -1.34 3.01 13.36
CA ASP A 125 -1.76 3.94 12.30
C ASP A 125 -2.82 3.31 11.41
N ARG A 126 -4.06 3.77 11.56
CA ARG A 126 -5.22 3.37 10.74
C ARG A 126 -4.97 3.49 9.23
N SER A 127 -4.10 4.42 8.81
CA SER A 127 -3.79 4.66 7.39
C SER A 127 -2.93 3.56 6.74
N LEU A 128 -2.35 2.64 7.53
CA LEU A 128 -1.64 1.46 7.04
C LEU A 128 -2.58 0.46 6.35
N LEU A 129 -3.82 0.35 6.84
CA LEU A 129 -4.83 -0.54 6.28
C LEU A 129 -5.90 0.22 5.49
N VAL A 130 -6.37 1.34 6.01
CA VAL A 130 -7.47 2.09 5.40
C VAL A 130 -6.92 3.17 4.46
N ALA A 131 -7.39 3.18 3.21
CA ALA A 131 -7.02 4.20 2.25
C ALA A 131 -7.74 5.52 2.53
N ASP A 132 -7.09 6.66 2.32
CA ASP A 132 -7.71 7.98 2.47
C ASP A 132 -8.87 8.12 1.45
N PRO A 133 -10.13 8.30 1.86
CA PRO A 133 -11.26 8.42 0.93
C PRO A 133 -11.33 9.79 0.23
N ARG A 134 -10.64 10.82 0.74
CA ARG A 134 -10.80 12.20 0.29
C ARG A 134 -10.40 12.35 -1.19
N ARG A 135 -11.26 13.02 -1.97
CA ARG A 135 -11.05 13.38 -3.39
C ARG A 135 -11.29 14.89 -3.56
N CYS A 136 -10.91 15.48 -4.69
CA CYS A 136 -11.42 16.82 -5.02
C CYS A 136 -12.87 16.67 -5.46
N GLU A 137 -13.71 17.63 -5.10
CA GLU A 137 -15.08 17.63 -5.61
C GLU A 137 -15.05 17.73 -7.15
N PRO A 138 -15.87 16.94 -7.85
CA PRO A 138 -16.00 17.08 -9.29
C PRO A 138 -16.56 18.46 -9.63
N LYS A 139 -16.17 18.98 -10.80
CA LYS A 139 -16.70 20.25 -11.29
C LYS A 139 -18.17 20.13 -11.63
N LYS A 140 -19.01 20.98 -11.02
CA LYS A 140 -20.41 21.13 -11.40
C LYS A 140 -20.51 22.04 -12.62
N PHE A 141 -21.49 21.80 -13.50
CA PHE A 141 -21.73 22.63 -14.68
C PHE A 141 -22.11 24.07 -14.28
N GLY A 142 -21.88 25.03 -15.18
CA GLY A 142 -22.35 26.42 -15.00
C GLY A 142 -21.38 27.39 -14.31
N GLY A 143 -20.10 27.04 -14.15
CA GLY A 143 -19.08 28.03 -13.78
C GLY A 143 -17.66 27.50 -13.77
N PRO A 144 -16.67 28.31 -13.34
CA PRO A 144 -15.24 28.00 -13.54
C PRO A 144 -14.71 26.93 -12.59
N GLY A 145 -15.19 26.91 -11.33
CA GLY A 145 -14.69 26.05 -10.25
C GLY A 145 -15.63 24.91 -9.88
N ALA A 146 -15.24 24.12 -8.87
CA ALA A 146 -16.04 22.99 -8.39
C ALA A 146 -17.48 23.39 -8.00
N ARG A 147 -17.63 24.59 -7.43
CA ARG A 147 -18.91 25.21 -7.04
C ARG A 147 -19.07 26.66 -7.48
N ALA A 148 -18.04 27.26 -8.07
CA ALA A 148 -18.12 28.66 -8.49
C ALA A 148 -19.13 28.78 -9.62
N ARG A 149 -20.10 29.67 -9.46
CA ARG A 149 -21.08 30.05 -10.49
C ARG A 149 -20.82 31.50 -10.89
N TYR A 150 -21.11 31.84 -12.13
CA TYR A 150 -21.10 33.24 -12.54
C TYR A 150 -22.22 33.99 -11.81
N GLN A 151 -21.92 35.22 -11.35
CA GLN A 151 -22.92 36.09 -10.77
C GLN A 151 -23.94 36.46 -11.84
N LYS A 152 -25.23 36.32 -11.54
CA LYS A 152 -26.29 36.87 -12.41
C LYS A 152 -26.24 38.39 -12.29
N SER A 153 -25.87 39.08 -13.36
CA SER A 153 -26.11 40.52 -13.50
C SER A 153 -27.50 40.71 -14.08
N TYR A 154 -28.38 41.40 -13.36
CA TYR A 154 -29.60 41.95 -13.95
C TYR A 154 -29.25 43.33 -14.50
N ARG A 155 -29.44 43.51 -15.81
CA ARG A 155 -29.59 44.82 -16.45
C ARG A 155 -30.89 44.80 -17.22
#